data_AF-A0A7V8X0U2-F1
#
_entry.id   AF-A0A7V8X0U2-F1
#
_cell.length_a   1.000
_cell.length_b   1.000
_cell.length_c   1.000
_cell.angle_alpha   90.00
_cell.angle_beta   90.00
_cell.angle_gamma   90.00
#
_symmetry.space_group_name_H-M   'P 1'
#
loop_
_entity.id
_entity.type
_entity.pdbx_description
1 polymer ?
#
loop_
_entity_poly.entity_id
_entity_poly.type
_entity_poly.pdbx_seq_one_letter_code
_entity_poly.pdbx_strand_id
1 'polypeptide(L)'
;MAGDGSRRDQLASTFIAIPLHYSATISTRPYRSPQRDDQAAATRTAILAAFADQLGRPGAVELSVAAAAVTAGVAVRTVHHHFPDLAARLTAVAAHADEELGPLPRIAGVADLPD
;
A
#
# COMPACT_ATOMS: atom_id res chain seq x y z
N MET A 1 -9.47 56.75 21.07
CA MET A 1 -10.52 55.74 20.81
C MET A 1 -10.34 55.34 19.34
N ALA A 2 -9.70 54.20 19.05
CA ALA A 2 -10.32 52.87 18.78
C ALA A 2 -11.25 52.94 17.56
N GLY A 3 -11.15 52.11 16.51
CA GLY A 3 -10.33 50.94 16.18
C GLY A 3 -10.40 50.75 14.64
N ASP A 4 -9.37 50.21 14.03
CA ASP A 4 -9.25 48.79 13.63
C ASP A 4 -10.03 48.42 12.36
N GLY A 5 -9.33 47.71 11.48
CA GLY A 5 -9.73 47.31 10.13
C GLY A 5 -8.53 46.80 9.33
N SER A 6 -7.69 46.00 9.98
CA SER A 6 -6.47 45.41 9.44
C SER A 6 -6.71 44.47 8.26
N ARG A 7 -5.80 44.59 7.28
CA ARG A 7 -5.13 43.50 6.55
C ARG A 7 -5.91 42.82 5.43
N ARG A 8 -5.88 43.48 4.27
CA ARG A 8 -5.65 42.82 2.98
C ARG A 8 -4.24 43.17 2.50
N ASP A 9 -3.62 42.20 1.85
CA ASP A 9 -2.50 42.32 0.90
C ASP A 9 -1.12 42.75 1.39
N GLN A 10 -0.16 41.81 1.24
CA GLN A 10 1.16 41.99 0.61
C GLN A 10 1.95 40.69 0.89
N LEU A 11 2.26 39.84 -0.09
CA LEU A 11 3.22 40.01 -1.20
C LEU A 11 4.56 40.64 -0.79
N ALA A 12 5.61 39.87 -1.11
CA ALA A 12 7.02 40.22 -1.17
C ALA A 12 7.75 40.43 0.16
N SER A 13 8.69 39.52 0.46
CA SER A 13 10.01 39.94 0.92
C SER A 13 11.03 38.82 0.73
N THR A 14 11.83 39.02 -0.32
CA THR A 14 13.24 38.64 -0.46
C THR A 14 14.04 39.04 0.79
N PHE A 15 15.23 38.43 0.93
CA PHE A 15 16.35 38.69 1.87
C PHE A 15 16.33 37.80 3.12
N ILE A 16 17.35 37.00 3.45
CA ILE A 16 18.81 37.23 3.47
C ILE A 16 19.55 35.87 3.39
N ALA A 17 20.70 35.85 2.72
CA ALA A 17 21.73 34.81 2.87
C ALA A 17 22.65 35.15 4.06
N ILE A 18 22.75 34.25 5.04
CA ILE A 18 23.88 34.19 5.99
C ILE A 18 24.40 32.74 5.98
N PRO A 19 25.67 32.50 5.60
CA PRO A 19 26.26 31.17 5.67
C PRO A 19 26.88 30.98 7.05
N LEU A 20 26.31 30.07 7.85
CA LEU A 20 27.04 29.41 8.93
C LEU A 20 27.23 27.96 8.51
N HIS A 21 28.50 27.56 8.35
CA HIS A 21 28.87 26.18 8.08
C HIS A 21 28.52 25.34 9.30
N TYR A 22 27.35 24.72 9.29
CA TYR A 22 27.01 23.61 10.17
C TYR A 22 27.09 22.33 9.34
N SER A 23 28.20 21.60 9.46
CA SER A 23 28.26 20.20 9.07
C SER A 23 27.41 19.38 10.03
N ALA A 24 26.08 19.52 9.96
CA ALA A 24 25.23 18.41 10.31
C ALA A 24 25.43 17.38 9.22
N THR A 25 26.05 16.26 9.57
CA THR A 25 25.76 15.02 8.89
C THR A 25 24.24 14.94 8.80
N ILE A 26 23.69 15.00 7.59
CA ILE A 26 22.28 14.68 7.36
C ILE A 26 22.19 13.17 7.61
N SER A 27 22.23 12.79 8.89
CA SER A 27 21.70 11.53 9.33
C SER A 27 20.23 11.62 8.96
N THR A 28 19.87 10.97 7.86
CA THR A 28 18.50 10.80 7.41
C THR A 28 17.77 10.07 8.52
N ARG A 29 17.32 10.83 9.53
CA ARG A 29 16.45 10.33 10.57
C ARG A 29 15.24 9.82 9.81
N PRO A 30 15.00 8.49 9.79
CA PRO A 30 13.92 7.96 8.98
C PRO A 30 12.64 8.59 9.54
N TYR A 31 11.96 9.38 8.72
CA TYR A 31 10.66 9.92 9.04
C TYR A 31 9.69 8.74 9.08
N ARG A 32 9.64 8.07 10.22
CA ARG A 32 8.69 7.01 10.56
C ARG A 32 7.42 7.73 11.00
N SER A 33 6.48 7.88 10.06
CA SER A 33 5.13 8.30 10.38
C SER A 33 4.29 7.03 10.46
N PRO A 34 3.78 6.65 11.65
CA PRO A 34 2.92 5.48 11.82
C PRO A 34 1.76 5.46 10.83
N GLN A 35 1.18 6.64 10.57
CA GLN A 35 0.09 6.82 9.62
C GLN A 35 0.47 6.42 8.18
N ARG A 36 1.72 6.60 7.77
CA ARG A 36 2.18 6.18 6.43
C ARG A 36 2.38 4.67 6.35
N ASP A 37 2.83 4.05 7.44
CA ASP A 37 3.00 2.59 7.51
C ASP A 37 1.62 1.91 7.52
N ASP A 38 0.66 2.44 8.28
CA ASP A 38 -0.73 1.97 8.30
C ASP A 38 -1.40 2.11 6.93
N GLN A 39 -1.19 3.24 6.25
CA GLN A 39 -1.74 3.45 4.90
C GLN A 39 -1.13 2.49 3.88
N ALA A 40 0.18 2.22 3.98
CA ALA A 40 0.85 1.27 3.10
C ALA A 40 0.35 -0.17 3.33
N ALA A 41 0.13 -0.55 4.60
CA ALA A 41 -0.44 -1.83 4.97
C ALA A 41 -1.88 -1.97 4.45
N ALA A 42 -2.73 -0.96 4.66
CA ALA A 42 -4.11 -0.95 4.15
C ALA A 42 -4.16 -1.09 2.62
N THR A 43 -3.26 -0.38 1.92
CA THR A 43 -3.14 -0.47 0.46
C THR A 43 -2.75 -1.88 0.02
N ARG A 44 -1.77 -2.49 0.71
CA ARG A 44 -1.33 -3.86 0.43
C ARG A 44 -2.47 -4.86 0.63
N THR A 45 -3.22 -4.75 1.72
CA THR A 45 -4.37 -5.63 2.01
C THR A 45 -5.47 -5.48 0.96
N ALA A 46 -5.80 -4.26 0.54
CA ALA A 46 -6.79 -4.02 -0.52
C ALA A 46 -6.39 -4.70 -1.85
N ILE A 47 -5.11 -4.65 -2.21
CA ILE A 47 -4.58 -5.32 -3.40
C ILE A 47 -4.66 -6.85 -3.26
N LEU A 48 -4.35 -7.41 -2.07
CA LEU A 48 -4.46 -8.85 -1.82
C LEU A 48 -5.90 -9.36 -1.92
N ALA A 49 -6.85 -8.64 -1.32
CA ALA A 49 -8.26 -8.95 -1.42
C ALA A 49 -8.73 -8.94 -2.89
N ALA A 50 -8.27 -7.96 -3.68
CA ALA A 50 -8.58 -7.90 -5.10
C ALA A 50 -8.01 -9.09 -5.90
N PHE A 51 -6.81 -9.58 -5.56
CA PHE A 51 -6.27 -10.79 -6.20
C PHE A 51 -6.99 -12.07 -5.75
N ALA A 52 -7.34 -12.19 -4.48
CA ALA A 52 -8.12 -13.31 -3.97
C ALA A 52 -9.51 -13.39 -4.65
N ASP A 53 -10.18 -12.24 -4.81
CA ASP A 53 -11.45 -12.16 -5.54
C ASP A 53 -11.33 -12.63 -6.99
N GLN A 54 -10.21 -12.31 -7.67
CA GLN A 54 -9.98 -12.82 -9.03
C GLN A 54 -9.93 -14.35 -9.08
N LEU A 55 -9.24 -14.99 -8.14
CA LEU A 55 -9.14 -16.46 -8.09
C LEU A 55 -10.47 -17.13 -7.74
N GLY A 56 -11.32 -16.45 -6.97
CA GLY A 56 -12.68 -16.93 -6.67
C GLY A 56 -13.62 -16.91 -7.86
N ARG A 57 -13.28 -16.22 -8.97
CA ARG A 57 -14.14 -16.15 -10.15
C ARG A 57 -14.00 -17.40 -11.02
N PRO A 58 -15.11 -18.02 -11.45
CA PRO A 58 -15.07 -19.17 -12.33
C PRO A 58 -14.39 -18.82 -13.66
N GLY A 59 -13.42 -19.65 -14.05
CA GLY A 59 -12.65 -19.47 -15.29
C GLY A 59 -11.47 -18.49 -15.18
N ALA A 60 -11.12 -17.99 -14.00
CA ALA A 60 -9.90 -17.23 -13.80
C ALA A 60 -8.67 -18.14 -13.95
N VAL A 61 -7.90 -17.95 -15.04
CA VAL A 61 -6.69 -18.72 -15.33
C VAL A 61 -5.42 -18.01 -14.81
N GLU A 62 -5.47 -16.68 -14.64
CA GLU A 62 -4.30 -15.87 -14.28
C GLU A 62 -4.68 -14.67 -13.40
N LEU A 63 -3.75 -14.27 -12.51
CA LEU A 63 -3.83 -13.03 -11.74
C LEU A 63 -3.49 -11.81 -12.60
N SER A 64 -4.51 -11.01 -12.90
CA SER A 64 -4.34 -9.77 -13.67
C SER A 64 -4.01 -8.59 -12.75
N VAL A 65 -2.81 -8.03 -12.93
CA VAL A 65 -2.35 -6.82 -12.22
C VAL A 65 -3.27 -5.63 -12.51
N ALA A 66 -3.65 -5.46 -13.78
CA ALA A 66 -4.49 -4.34 -14.19
C ALA A 66 -5.89 -4.42 -13.57
N ALA A 67 -6.51 -5.61 -13.60
CA ALA A 67 -7.82 -5.78 -12.98
C ALA A 67 -7.75 -5.62 -11.45
N ALA A 68 -6.68 -6.08 -10.81
CA ALA A 68 -6.51 -5.93 -9.37
C ALA A 68 -6.32 -4.46 -8.97
N ALA A 69 -5.57 -3.70 -9.77
CA ALA A 69 -5.39 -2.26 -9.58
C ALA A 69 -6.74 -1.51 -9.64
N VAL A 70 -7.59 -1.85 -10.61
CA VAL A 70 -8.94 -1.29 -10.74
C VAL A 70 -9.80 -1.63 -9.54
N THR A 71 -9.87 -2.91 -9.13
CA THR A 71 -10.66 -3.35 -7.99
C THR A 71 -10.19 -2.71 -6.68
N ALA A 72 -8.87 -2.60 -6.48
CA ALA A 72 -8.29 -1.99 -5.28
C ALA A 72 -8.26 -0.44 -5.30
N GLY A 73 -8.66 0.20 -6.41
CA GLY A 73 -8.66 1.66 -6.54
C GLY A 73 -7.26 2.28 -6.55
N VAL A 74 -6.24 1.55 -7.02
CA VAL A 74 -4.84 2.00 -7.04
C VAL A 74 -4.26 2.04 -8.45
N ALA A 75 -3.14 2.74 -8.62
CA ALA A 75 -2.41 2.70 -9.88
C ALA A 75 -1.68 1.34 -10.06
N VAL A 76 -1.55 0.89 -11.31
CA VAL A 76 -0.81 -0.34 -11.67
C VAL A 76 0.64 -0.32 -11.15
N ARG A 77 1.29 0.85 -11.18
CA ARG A 77 2.63 1.05 -10.61
C ARG A 77 2.68 0.74 -9.11
N THR A 78 1.64 1.09 -8.37
CA THR A 78 1.54 0.79 -6.93
C THR A 78 1.46 -0.72 -6.70
N VAL A 79 0.70 -1.44 -7.55
CA VAL A 79 0.65 -2.90 -7.48
C VAL A 79 2.02 -3.52 -7.75
N HIS A 80 2.72 -3.11 -8.81
CA HIS A 80 4.08 -3.59 -9.10
C HIS A 80 5.10 -3.23 -8.01
N HIS A 81 4.91 -2.10 -7.31
CA HIS A 81 5.78 -1.72 -6.19
C HIS A 81 5.63 -2.68 -5.00
N HIS A 82 4.40 -3.10 -4.69
CA HIS A 82 4.13 -4.05 -3.60
C HIS A 82 4.36 -5.51 -4.00
N PHE A 83 4.11 -5.84 -5.27
CA PHE A 83 4.17 -7.19 -5.81
C PHE A 83 4.91 -7.18 -7.16
N PRO A 84 6.25 -7.29 -7.14
CA PRO A 84 7.07 -7.07 -8.33
C PRO A 84 6.90 -8.16 -9.40
N ASP A 85 6.67 -9.41 -8.99
CA ASP A 85 6.61 -10.56 -9.89
C ASP A 85 5.41 -11.49 -9.58
N LEU A 86 5.23 -12.51 -10.43
CA LEU A 86 4.13 -13.48 -10.26
C LEU A 86 4.31 -14.34 -9.01
N ALA A 87 5.54 -14.75 -8.68
CA ALA A 87 5.80 -15.60 -7.51
C ALA A 87 5.46 -14.86 -6.21
N ALA A 88 5.86 -13.59 -6.10
CA ALA A 88 5.51 -12.73 -4.98
C ALA A 88 3.99 -12.55 -4.84
N ARG A 89 3.27 -12.42 -5.95
CA ARG A 89 1.79 -12.35 -5.96
C ARG A 89 1.18 -13.65 -5.45
N LEU A 90 1.56 -14.79 -6.04
CA LEU A 90 1.01 -16.10 -5.68
C LEU A 90 1.29 -16.46 -4.22
N THR A 91 2.54 -16.28 -3.76
CA THR A 91 2.92 -16.53 -2.37
C THR A 91 2.11 -15.67 -1.39
N ALA A 92 1.94 -14.38 -1.71
CA ALA A 92 1.21 -13.48 -0.82
C ALA A 92 -0.30 -13.78 -0.79
N VAL A 93 -0.88 -14.18 -1.92
CA VAL A 93 -2.29 -14.60 -1.98
C VAL A 93 -2.51 -15.93 -1.27
N ALA A 94 -1.59 -16.89 -1.43
CA ALA A 94 -1.65 -18.17 -0.71
C ALA A 94 -1.59 -17.96 0.81
N ALA A 95 -0.64 -17.14 1.29
CA ALA A 95 -0.55 -16.81 2.71
C ALA A 95 -1.82 -16.10 3.23
N HIS A 96 -2.38 -15.18 2.44
CA HIS A 96 -3.64 -14.53 2.80
C HIS A 96 -4.82 -15.50 2.85
N ALA A 97 -4.89 -16.45 1.91
CA ALA A 97 -5.91 -17.48 1.89
C ALA A 97 -5.79 -18.44 3.09
N ASP A 98 -4.57 -18.82 3.48
CA ASP A 98 -4.33 -19.65 4.68
C ASP A 98 -4.78 -18.94 5.96
N GLU A 99 -4.57 -17.62 6.05
CA GLU A 99 -5.03 -16.79 7.18
C GLU A 99 -6.57 -16.69 7.24
N GLU A 100 -7.22 -16.49 6.10
CA GLU A 100 -8.69 -16.32 6.02
C GLU A 100 -9.45 -17.65 6.18
N LEU A 101 -8.96 -18.73 5.56
CA LEU A 101 -9.63 -20.04 5.59
C LEU A 101 -9.30 -20.85 6.86
N GLY A 102 -8.23 -20.47 7.57
CA GLY A 102 -7.70 -21.26 8.67
C GLY A 102 -7.06 -22.57 8.19
N PRO A 103 -6.74 -23.50 9.11
CA PRO A 103 -6.15 -24.78 8.72
C PRO A 103 -7.15 -25.59 7.91
N LEU A 104 -7.03 -25.53 6.59
CA LEU A 104 -7.75 -26.42 5.70
C LEU A 104 -7.36 -27.86 6.05
N PRO A 105 -8.32 -28.79 6.17
CA PRO A 105 -7.99 -30.19 6.37
C PRO A 105 -7.12 -30.63 5.20
N ARG A 106 -5.88 -31.04 5.51
CA ARG A 106 -4.99 -31.57 4.50
C ARG A 106 -5.53 -32.95 4.12
N ILE A 107 -6.25 -33.01 3.00
CA ILE A 107 -6.73 -34.25 2.40
C ILE A 107 -5.50 -35.10 2.08
N ALA A 108 -5.27 -36.18 2.84
CA ALA A 108 -4.07 -37.01 2.70
C ALA A 108 -4.24 -38.08 1.61
N GLY A 109 -5.48 -38.31 1.18
CA GLY A 109 -5.80 -39.18 0.04
C GLY A 109 -7.27 -39.10 -0.34
N VAL A 110 -7.65 -39.83 -1.39
CA VAL A 110 -9.04 -39.93 -1.90
C VAL A 110 -10.06 -40.30 -0.82
N ALA A 111 -9.64 -41.01 0.23
CA ALA A 111 -10.49 -41.40 1.35
C ALA A 111 -10.95 -40.21 2.23
N ASP A 112 -10.31 -39.05 2.13
CA ASP A 112 -10.63 -37.84 2.91
C ASP A 112 -11.46 -36.83 2.11
N LEU A 113 -11.91 -37.17 0.89
CA LEU A 113 -12.78 -36.28 0.12
C LEU A 113 -14.20 -36.30 0.73
N PRO A 114 -14.84 -35.15 0.97
CA PRO A 114 -16.26 -35.13 1.31
C PRO A 114 -17.08 -35.72 0.14
N ASP A 115 -18.10 -36.53 0.48
CA ASP A 115 -19.03 -37.17 -0.47
C ASP A 115 -19.73 -36.17 -1.41
#